data_AF-A0A0B3AVX3-F1
#
_entry.id   AF-A0A0B3AVX3-F1
#
_cell.length_a   1.000
_cell.length_b   1.000
_cell.length_c   1.000
_cell.angle_alpha   90.00
_cell.angle_beta   90.00
_cell.angle_gamma   90.00
#
_symmetry.space_group_name_H-M   'P 1'
#
loop_
_entity.id
_entity.type
_entity.pdbx_description
1 polymer ?
#
loop_
_entity_poly.entity_id
_entity_poly.type
_entity_poly.pdbx_seq_one_letter_code
_entity_poly.pdbx_strand_id
1 'polypeptide(L)'
;MQDRIGFTDDSSRGKFFAEAKEAAGLKTWKEFSEILGLCKSVFQRYFYGLLLLPQDLFEKLLSFLPAERQDFFSGKVFKKAKNWGAAKGGRVLFEKYPEEFKKRRENGLKKLKELGIAGGKIKSEIDKNIPLSEELCEFVGAFIGDGFLGGMKTVGISGNSDLDKEYLGFQMKNINLLFGLEGKIFKRTNSKSVELRFNSKRFCEFMIDRFGFPKGVKTYTVKIPEEILNSEEKFVFAAIRGIFDTDGCVFLDRRKIYKKPYPRISLQIVSKNLAEQLFVVLSRTFSVYKGFNASRQSHYIEVYGIEQLQKWMRLIGFSNERNLRKVREASGETRTRDLLITNQLRYYCATEA
;
A
#
# COMPACT_ATOMS: atom_id res chain seq x y z
N MET A 1 -17.03 -2.21 -19.19
CA MET A 1 -15.87 -1.51 -19.81
C MET A 1 -15.29 -2.48 -20.83
N GLN A 2 -15.22 -2.11 -22.11
CA GLN A 2 -14.86 -3.04 -23.18
C GLN A 2 -13.39 -2.91 -23.57
N ASP A 3 -12.74 -4.04 -23.81
CA ASP A 3 -11.36 -4.09 -24.25
C ASP A 3 -11.21 -3.74 -25.74
N ARG A 4 -9.96 -3.61 -26.18
CA ARG A 4 -9.55 -3.42 -27.57
C ARG A 4 -8.88 -4.70 -28.06
N ILE A 5 -9.36 -5.22 -29.18
CA ILE A 5 -8.91 -6.46 -29.80
C ILE A 5 -7.96 -6.12 -30.95
N GLY A 6 -6.81 -6.78 -30.97
CA GLY A 6 -5.89 -6.79 -32.11
C GLY A 6 -5.64 -8.22 -32.57
N PHE A 7 -5.16 -8.38 -33.81
CA PHE A 7 -4.80 -9.69 -34.36
C PHE A 7 -3.32 -9.95 -34.19
N THR A 8 -2.95 -11.21 -34.00
CA THR A 8 -1.55 -11.65 -33.89
C THR A 8 -0.76 -11.44 -35.18
N ASP A 9 -1.46 -11.48 -36.32
CA ASP A 9 -0.87 -11.29 -37.65
C ASP A 9 -1.89 -10.68 -38.62
N ASP A 10 -1.36 -9.99 -39.64
CA ASP A 10 -2.15 -9.24 -40.63
C ASP A 10 -2.93 -10.16 -41.59
N SER A 11 -2.43 -11.37 -41.83
CA SER A 11 -3.09 -12.37 -42.69
C SER A 11 -4.38 -12.85 -42.06
N SER A 12 -4.34 -13.23 -40.77
CA SER A 12 -5.52 -13.60 -39.99
C SER A 12 -6.52 -12.45 -39.90
N ARG A 13 -6.08 -11.19 -39.75
CA ARG A 13 -6.99 -10.04 -39.78
C ARG A 13 -7.71 -9.91 -41.12
N GLY A 14 -6.98 -9.94 -42.23
CA GLY A 14 -7.57 -9.82 -43.56
C GLY A 14 -8.60 -10.93 -43.83
N LYS A 15 -8.24 -12.18 -43.49
CA LYS A 15 -9.13 -13.34 -43.59
C LYS A 15 -10.38 -13.19 -42.74
N PHE A 16 -10.25 -12.73 -41.50
CA PHE A 16 -11.39 -12.52 -40.59
C PHE A 16 -12.44 -11.58 -41.19
N PHE A 17 -12.01 -10.42 -41.69
CA PHE A 17 -12.94 -9.47 -42.31
C PHE A 17 -13.56 -9.99 -43.62
N ALA A 18 -12.78 -10.72 -44.43
CA ALA A 18 -13.28 -11.29 -45.68
C ALA A 18 -14.34 -12.35 -45.43
N GLU A 19 -14.05 -13.31 -44.54
CA GLU A 19 -14.99 -14.38 -44.20
C GLU A 19 -16.22 -13.85 -43.48
N ALA A 20 -16.08 -12.85 -42.59
CA ALA A 20 -17.23 -12.24 -41.93
C ALA A 20 -18.14 -11.49 -42.93
N LYS A 21 -17.55 -10.85 -43.95
CA LYS A 21 -18.32 -10.20 -45.04
C LYS A 21 -19.05 -11.24 -45.89
N GLU A 22 -18.35 -12.32 -46.27
CA GLU A 22 -18.92 -13.40 -47.07
C GLU A 22 -20.05 -14.12 -46.33
N ALA A 23 -19.86 -14.44 -45.05
CA ALA A 23 -20.89 -15.08 -44.23
C ALA A 23 -22.09 -14.16 -43.95
N ALA A 24 -21.88 -12.84 -43.95
CA ALA A 24 -22.96 -11.86 -43.93
C ALA A 24 -23.71 -11.72 -45.28
N GLY A 25 -23.28 -12.42 -46.34
CA GLY A 25 -23.91 -12.40 -47.66
C GLY A 25 -23.67 -11.11 -48.46
N LEU A 26 -22.65 -10.32 -48.11
CA LEU A 26 -22.45 -8.98 -48.66
C LEU A 26 -21.39 -8.95 -49.77
N LYS A 27 -21.72 -8.24 -50.85
CA LYS A 27 -20.85 -8.16 -52.03
C LYS A 27 -19.76 -7.12 -51.84
N THR A 28 -20.07 -5.97 -51.24
CA THR A 28 -19.14 -4.85 -51.12
C THR A 28 -18.71 -4.56 -49.68
N TRP A 29 -17.52 -3.99 -49.53
CA TRP A 29 -17.03 -3.49 -48.24
C TRP A 29 -17.85 -2.30 -47.72
N LYS A 30 -18.52 -1.57 -48.62
CA LYS A 30 -19.37 -0.43 -48.27
C LYS A 30 -20.61 -0.91 -47.51
N GLU A 31 -21.35 -1.85 -48.08
CA GLU A 31 -22.52 -2.49 -47.43
C GLU A 31 -22.14 -3.09 -46.07
N PHE A 32 -20.97 -3.73 -46.00
CA PHE A 32 -20.50 -4.30 -44.74
C PHE A 32 -20.21 -3.24 -43.67
N SER A 33 -19.59 -2.12 -44.05
CA SER A 33 -19.38 -1.01 -43.12
C SER A 33 -20.68 -0.37 -42.63
N GLU A 34 -21.70 -0.31 -43.49
CA GLU A 34 -23.02 0.25 -43.17
C GLU A 34 -23.77 -0.62 -42.16
N ILE A 35 -23.77 -1.95 -42.31
CA ILE A 35 -24.37 -2.89 -41.34
C ILE A 35 -23.66 -2.84 -39.98
N LEU A 36 -22.36 -2.53 -39.98
CA LEU A 36 -21.59 -2.33 -38.75
C LEU A 36 -21.84 -0.97 -38.10
N GLY A 37 -22.54 -0.05 -38.76
CA GLY A 37 -22.77 1.32 -38.29
C GLY A 37 -21.50 2.18 -38.31
N LEU A 38 -20.57 1.87 -39.22
CA LEU A 38 -19.27 2.51 -39.31
C LEU A 38 -19.15 3.33 -40.59
N CYS A 39 -18.58 4.53 -40.48
CA CYS A 39 -18.15 5.24 -41.67
C CYS A 39 -16.96 4.52 -42.34
N LYS A 40 -16.88 4.61 -43.67
CA LYS A 40 -15.88 3.90 -44.50
C LYS A 40 -14.45 4.09 -44.02
N SER A 41 -14.06 5.32 -43.66
CA SER A 41 -12.70 5.63 -43.21
C SER A 41 -12.34 4.94 -41.89
N VAL A 42 -13.27 4.89 -40.94
CA VAL A 42 -13.08 4.18 -39.66
C VAL A 42 -13.00 2.67 -39.89
N PHE A 43 -13.88 2.12 -40.72
CA PHE A 43 -13.82 0.70 -41.09
C PHE A 43 -12.47 0.32 -41.71
N GLN A 44 -12.00 1.10 -42.70
CA GLN A 44 -10.70 0.86 -43.34
C GLN A 44 -9.55 0.89 -42.33
N ARG A 45 -9.57 1.78 -41.34
CA ARG A 45 -8.54 1.81 -40.30
C ARG A 45 -8.53 0.54 -39.44
N TYR A 46 -9.68 -0.09 -39.18
CA TYR A 46 -9.71 -1.40 -38.53
C TYR A 46 -9.22 -2.50 -39.48
N PHE A 47 -9.69 -2.49 -40.72
CA PHE A 47 -9.32 -3.48 -41.74
C PHE A 47 -7.81 -3.53 -42.00
N TYR A 48 -7.17 -2.36 -42.11
CA TYR A 48 -5.72 -2.23 -42.31
C TYR A 48 -4.91 -2.27 -40.99
N GLY A 49 -5.55 -2.50 -39.84
CA GLY A 49 -4.84 -2.63 -38.55
C GLY A 49 -4.28 -1.33 -37.98
N LEU A 50 -4.65 -0.18 -38.54
CA LEU A 50 -4.28 1.15 -38.01
C LEU A 50 -4.98 1.46 -36.68
N LEU A 51 -6.11 0.78 -36.40
CA LEU A 51 -6.84 0.84 -35.15
C LEU A 51 -7.13 -0.57 -34.62
N LEU A 52 -7.16 -0.70 -33.29
CA LEU A 52 -7.63 -1.91 -32.61
C LEU A 52 -9.15 -1.90 -32.52
N LEU A 53 -9.79 -3.04 -32.77
CA LEU A 53 -11.23 -3.20 -32.72
C LEU A 53 -11.75 -3.01 -31.29
N PRO A 54 -12.83 -2.24 -31.06
CA PRO A 54 -13.59 -2.40 -29.83
C PRO A 54 -14.14 -3.83 -29.71
N GLN A 55 -14.19 -4.36 -28.48
CA GLN A 55 -14.56 -5.75 -28.22
C GLN A 55 -15.97 -6.11 -28.73
N ASP A 56 -16.95 -5.24 -28.57
CA ASP A 56 -18.31 -5.45 -29.07
C ASP A 56 -18.37 -5.52 -30.59
N LEU A 57 -17.59 -4.68 -31.28
CA LEU A 57 -17.46 -4.74 -32.73
C LEU A 57 -16.81 -6.05 -33.18
N PHE A 58 -15.82 -6.54 -32.44
CA PHE A 58 -15.20 -7.84 -32.72
C PHE A 58 -16.19 -9.00 -32.50
N GLU A 59 -16.95 -8.98 -31.41
CA GLU A 59 -18.00 -9.97 -31.11
C GLU A 59 -19.11 -9.94 -32.17
N LYS A 60 -19.53 -8.75 -32.62
CA LYS A 60 -20.48 -8.58 -33.73
C LYS A 60 -19.93 -9.13 -35.05
N LEU A 61 -18.64 -8.97 -35.31
CA LEU A 61 -18.01 -9.54 -36.50
C LEU A 61 -17.89 -11.07 -36.41
N LEU A 62 -17.56 -11.60 -35.23
CA LEU A 62 -17.51 -13.03 -34.96
C LEU A 62 -18.87 -13.70 -35.14
N SER A 63 -19.98 -13.04 -34.76
CA SER A 63 -21.31 -13.63 -34.85
C SER A 63 -21.77 -13.93 -36.29
N PHE A 64 -21.13 -13.35 -37.30
CA PHE A 64 -21.39 -13.71 -38.69
C PHE A 64 -20.79 -15.07 -39.08
N LEU A 65 -19.79 -15.56 -38.33
CA LEU A 65 -19.02 -16.76 -38.66
C LEU A 65 -19.63 -18.01 -38.00
N PRO A 66 -19.45 -19.21 -38.59
CA PRO A 66 -19.80 -20.47 -37.94
C PRO A 66 -18.87 -20.76 -36.75
N ALA A 67 -19.34 -21.58 -35.80
CA ALA A 67 -18.67 -21.83 -34.51
C ALA A 67 -17.19 -22.23 -34.65
N GLU A 68 -16.87 -23.14 -35.57
CA GLU A 68 -15.48 -23.59 -35.82
C GLU A 68 -14.54 -22.42 -36.20
N ARG A 69 -15.05 -21.46 -36.98
CA ARG A 69 -14.29 -20.26 -37.39
C ARG A 69 -14.21 -19.25 -36.25
N GLN A 70 -15.24 -19.15 -35.41
CA GLN A 70 -15.21 -18.28 -34.23
C GLN A 70 -14.09 -18.68 -33.27
N ASP A 71 -13.93 -19.98 -33.01
CA ASP A 71 -12.85 -20.51 -32.16
C ASP A 71 -11.48 -20.25 -32.78
N PHE A 72 -11.34 -20.50 -34.09
CA PHE A 72 -10.10 -20.24 -34.83
C PHE A 72 -9.64 -18.78 -34.69
N PHE A 73 -10.53 -17.81 -34.94
CA PHE A 73 -10.17 -16.39 -34.87
C PHE A 73 -10.02 -15.87 -33.44
N SER A 74 -10.77 -16.42 -32.49
CA SER A 74 -10.59 -16.11 -31.06
C SER A 74 -9.19 -16.51 -30.56
N GLY A 75 -8.59 -17.55 -31.12
CA GLY A 75 -7.19 -17.94 -30.88
C GLY A 75 -6.13 -17.07 -31.57
N LYS A 76 -6.53 -16.15 -32.46
CA LYS A 76 -5.64 -15.28 -33.26
C LYS A 76 -5.67 -13.81 -32.84
N VAL A 77 -6.20 -13.53 -31.66
CA VAL A 77 -6.32 -12.16 -31.16
C VAL A 77 -5.66 -11.95 -29.80
N PHE A 78 -5.24 -10.72 -29.55
CA PHE A 78 -4.81 -10.25 -28.24
C PHE A 78 -5.72 -9.12 -27.75
N LYS A 79 -5.84 -8.98 -26.43
CA LYS A 79 -6.64 -7.93 -25.79
C LYS A 79 -5.76 -6.83 -25.21
N LYS A 80 -6.23 -5.59 -25.28
CA LYS A 80 -5.69 -4.43 -24.59
C LYS A 80 -6.80 -3.67 -23.88
N ALA A 81 -6.50 -3.09 -22.72
CA ALA A 81 -7.46 -2.26 -22.00
C ALA A 81 -7.97 -1.10 -22.87
N LYS A 82 -9.23 -0.67 -22.68
CA LYS A 82 -9.86 0.45 -23.42
C LYS A 82 -8.97 1.70 -23.56
N ASN A 83 -8.24 2.03 -22.49
CA ASN A 83 -7.41 3.23 -22.36
C ASN A 83 -5.94 3.02 -22.76
N TRP A 84 -5.55 1.87 -23.32
CA TRP A 84 -4.16 1.56 -23.67
C TRP A 84 -3.51 2.67 -24.53
N GLY A 85 -4.23 3.15 -25.55
CA GLY A 85 -3.72 4.18 -26.46
C GLY A 85 -3.47 5.51 -25.75
N ALA A 86 -4.39 5.90 -24.87
CA ALA A 86 -4.24 7.10 -24.03
C ALA A 86 -3.10 6.93 -23.02
N ALA A 87 -2.93 5.75 -22.43
CA ALA A 87 -1.84 5.46 -21.50
C ALA A 87 -0.47 5.50 -22.20
N LYS A 88 -0.35 4.87 -23.38
CA LYS A 88 0.87 4.91 -24.21
C LYS A 88 1.18 6.34 -24.65
N GLY A 89 0.21 7.05 -25.20
CA GLY A 89 0.37 8.43 -25.64
C GLY A 89 0.77 9.37 -24.49
N GLY A 90 0.15 9.20 -23.31
CA GLY A 90 0.49 9.95 -22.12
C GLY A 90 1.91 9.67 -21.62
N ARG A 91 2.36 8.40 -21.64
CA ARG A 91 3.74 8.03 -21.29
C ARG A 91 4.75 8.68 -22.25
N VAL A 92 4.54 8.56 -23.57
CA VAL A 92 5.43 9.15 -24.58
C VAL A 92 5.50 10.67 -24.43
N LEU A 93 4.35 11.33 -24.17
CA LEU A 93 4.32 12.78 -23.96
C LEU A 93 5.07 13.19 -22.68
N PHE A 94 4.92 12.43 -21.60
CA PHE A 94 5.64 12.68 -20.36
C PHE A 94 7.16 12.51 -20.51
N GLU A 95 7.60 11.48 -21.24
CA GLU A 95 9.01 11.22 -21.51
C GLU A 95 9.66 12.29 -22.39
N LYS A 96 8.95 12.78 -23.42
CA LYS A 96 9.48 13.78 -24.35
C LYS A 96 9.35 15.22 -23.85
N TYR A 97 8.23 15.56 -23.18
CA TYR A 97 7.86 16.93 -22.83
C TYR A 97 7.21 17.01 -21.44
N PRO A 98 7.99 16.84 -20.35
CA PRO A 98 7.46 16.73 -18.99
C PRO A 98 6.73 17.99 -18.51
N GLU A 99 7.24 19.19 -18.84
CA GLU A 99 6.62 20.45 -18.41
C GLU A 99 5.32 20.74 -19.16
N GLU A 100 5.26 20.44 -20.45
CA GLU A 100 4.03 20.57 -21.23
C GLU A 100 2.96 19.57 -20.76
N PHE A 101 3.37 18.35 -20.40
CA PHE A 101 2.49 17.34 -19.83
C PHE A 101 1.84 17.82 -18.52
N LYS A 102 2.62 18.44 -17.63
CA LYS A 102 2.11 19.04 -16.37
C LYS A 102 1.10 20.15 -16.66
N LYS A 103 1.46 21.12 -17.51
CA LYS A 103 0.59 22.25 -17.89
C LYS A 103 -0.75 21.77 -18.49
N ARG A 104 -0.72 20.75 -19.36
CA ARG A 104 -1.93 20.15 -19.95
C ARG A 104 -2.80 19.47 -18.89
N ARG A 105 -2.22 18.80 -17.88
CA ARG A 105 -3.00 18.23 -16.76
C ARG A 105 -3.64 19.31 -15.91
N GLU A 106 -2.93 20.40 -15.62
CA GLU A 106 -3.46 21.51 -14.83
C GLU A 106 -4.64 22.18 -15.54
N ASN A 107 -4.51 22.44 -16.83
CA ASN A 107 -5.60 22.98 -17.64
C ASN A 107 -6.80 22.04 -17.72
N GLY A 108 -6.57 20.73 -17.87
CA GLY A 108 -7.63 19.72 -17.81
C GLY A 108 -8.36 19.70 -16.47
N LEU A 109 -7.63 19.85 -15.35
CA LEU A 109 -8.23 19.94 -14.02
C LEU A 109 -9.05 21.23 -13.83
N LYS A 110 -8.57 22.37 -14.34
CA LYS A 110 -9.34 23.64 -14.34
C LYS A 110 -10.64 23.49 -15.12
N LYS A 111 -10.57 22.97 -16.35
CA LYS A 111 -11.74 22.70 -17.20
C LYS A 111 -12.75 21.75 -16.54
N LEU A 112 -12.28 20.70 -15.87
CA LEU A 112 -13.16 19.77 -15.14
C LEU A 112 -13.86 20.45 -13.95
N LYS A 113 -13.18 21.37 -13.25
CA LYS A 113 -13.78 22.17 -12.17
C LYS A 113 -14.83 23.13 -12.72
N GLU A 114 -14.52 23.84 -13.81
CA GLU A 114 -15.44 24.73 -14.50
C GLU A 114 -16.72 24.01 -14.96
N LEU A 115 -16.58 22.76 -15.44
CA LEU A 115 -17.71 21.96 -15.90
C LEU A 115 -18.51 21.29 -14.76
N GLY A 116 -18.11 21.45 -13.49
CA GLY A 116 -18.71 20.73 -12.36
C GLY A 116 -18.49 19.21 -12.39
N ILE A 117 -17.67 18.70 -13.31
CA ILE A 117 -17.35 17.28 -13.48
C ILE A 117 -16.17 16.88 -12.57
N ALA A 118 -15.50 17.84 -11.94
CA ALA A 118 -14.50 17.61 -10.89
C ALA A 118 -15.16 17.07 -9.60
N GLY A 119 -15.63 15.83 -9.66
CA GLY A 119 -16.26 15.10 -8.55
C GLY A 119 -16.34 13.60 -8.81
N GLY A 120 -15.53 13.05 -9.73
CA GLY A 120 -15.49 11.61 -10.01
C GLY A 120 -15.12 10.81 -8.76
N LYS A 121 -16.13 10.20 -8.13
CA LYS A 121 -16.17 9.55 -6.80
C LYS A 121 -15.55 10.44 -5.73
N ILE A 122 -16.36 10.84 -4.74
CA ILE A 122 -15.88 11.39 -3.48
C ILE A 122 -14.77 10.44 -2.96
N LYS A 123 -13.51 10.81 -3.18
CA LYS A 123 -12.37 10.19 -2.53
C LYS A 123 -12.53 10.64 -1.09
N SER A 124 -12.67 9.68 -0.17
CA SER A 124 -12.87 9.92 1.26
C SER A 124 -12.18 11.21 1.70
N GLU A 125 -12.99 12.13 2.23
CA GLU A 125 -12.45 13.33 2.86
C GLU A 125 -11.67 12.84 4.07
N ILE A 126 -10.35 12.90 3.99
CA ILE A 126 -9.50 12.66 5.15
C ILE A 126 -9.59 13.94 5.96
N ASP A 127 -10.29 13.85 7.09
CA ASP A 127 -10.25 14.91 8.08
C ASP A 127 -8.84 15.00 8.65
N LYS A 128 -8.15 16.10 8.34
CA LYS A 128 -6.79 16.34 8.83
C LYS A 128 -6.77 16.57 10.35
N ASN A 129 -7.91 16.95 10.93
CA ASN A 129 -8.07 17.30 12.33
C ASN A 129 -8.64 16.16 13.18
N ILE A 130 -8.71 14.92 12.64
CA ILE A 130 -9.13 13.76 13.41
C ILE A 130 -8.39 13.70 14.76
N PRO A 131 -9.06 13.49 15.91
CA PRO A 131 -8.37 13.40 17.19
C PRO A 131 -7.29 12.30 17.20
N LEU A 132 -6.29 12.44 18.05
CA LEU A 132 -5.35 11.34 18.29
C LEU A 132 -6.12 10.15 18.86
N SER A 133 -5.80 8.95 18.34
CA SER A 133 -6.24 7.68 18.87
C SER A 133 -5.02 6.76 19.04
N GLU A 134 -5.15 5.68 19.83
CA GLU A 134 -4.05 4.71 19.96
C GLU A 134 -3.72 4.06 18.60
N GLU A 135 -4.72 3.76 17.78
CA GLU A 135 -4.55 3.17 16.45
C GLU A 135 -3.79 4.10 15.51
N LEU A 136 -4.14 5.40 15.51
CA LEU A 136 -3.44 6.40 14.71
C LEU A 136 -1.99 6.55 15.16
N CYS A 137 -1.77 6.65 16.47
CA CYS A 137 -0.44 6.82 17.02
C CYS A 137 0.44 5.59 16.78
N GLU A 138 -0.11 4.38 16.93
CA GLU A 138 0.59 3.14 16.61
C GLU A 138 0.93 3.04 15.13
N PHE A 139 0.01 3.43 14.24
CA PHE A 139 0.32 3.52 12.81
C PHE A 139 1.44 4.51 12.53
N VAL A 140 1.43 5.69 13.15
CA VAL A 140 2.50 6.69 13.03
C VAL A 140 3.83 6.11 13.55
N GLY A 141 3.80 5.35 14.63
CA GLY A 141 4.95 4.62 15.15
C GLY A 141 5.52 3.60 14.16
N ALA A 142 4.66 2.75 13.59
CA ALA A 142 5.04 1.80 12.55
C ALA A 142 5.56 2.52 11.29
N PHE A 143 4.99 3.68 10.97
CA PHE A 143 5.46 4.52 9.88
C PHE A 143 6.84 5.11 10.16
N ILE A 144 7.17 5.44 11.42
CA ILE A 144 8.50 5.92 11.81
C ILE A 144 9.57 4.86 11.50
N GLY A 145 9.33 3.60 11.85
CA GLY A 145 10.28 2.53 11.56
C GLY A 145 10.32 2.14 10.08
N ASP A 146 9.29 1.45 9.60
CA ASP A 146 9.28 0.84 8.26
C ASP A 146 8.46 1.61 7.19
N GLY A 147 7.90 2.78 7.56
CA GLY A 147 7.09 3.59 6.66
C GLY A 147 7.84 4.31 5.53
N PHE A 148 7.15 4.63 4.43
CA PHE A 148 7.69 5.47 3.36
C PHE A 148 6.59 6.25 2.63
N LEU A 149 6.97 7.41 2.07
CA LEU A 149 6.14 8.16 1.13
C LEU A 149 6.59 7.89 -0.31
N GLY A 150 5.76 7.18 -1.07
CA GLY A 150 5.99 6.88 -2.48
C GLY A 150 5.33 7.90 -3.41
N GLY A 151 6.14 8.75 -4.05
CA GLY A 151 5.65 9.79 -4.96
C GLY A 151 4.67 10.76 -4.25
N MET A 152 3.55 11.09 -4.90
CA MET A 152 2.57 12.06 -4.37
C MET A 152 1.33 11.42 -3.72
N LYS A 153 1.22 10.09 -3.71
CA LYS A 153 -0.03 9.42 -3.38
C LYS A 153 0.11 8.14 -2.58
N THR A 154 1.32 7.62 -2.40
CA THR A 154 1.53 6.36 -1.71
C THR A 154 2.06 6.61 -0.31
N VAL A 155 1.31 6.18 0.69
CA VAL A 155 1.83 5.93 2.05
C VAL A 155 1.99 4.43 2.16
N GLY A 156 3.18 3.95 2.53
CA GLY A 156 3.41 2.52 2.70
C GLY A 156 4.20 2.19 3.94
N ILE A 157 4.13 0.92 4.36
CA ILE A 157 4.93 0.32 5.42
C ILE A 157 5.50 -0.98 4.85
N SER A 158 6.81 -1.14 4.94
CA SER A 158 7.50 -2.36 4.51
C SER A 158 7.58 -3.38 5.65
N GLY A 159 7.81 -4.64 5.32
CA GLY A 159 8.01 -5.67 6.33
C GLY A 159 8.44 -7.00 5.73
N ASN A 160 8.66 -7.98 6.59
CA ASN A 160 8.95 -9.34 6.20
C ASN A 160 7.66 -10.14 5.92
N SER A 161 7.64 -10.90 4.82
CA SER A 161 6.47 -11.67 4.37
C SER A 161 6.02 -12.74 5.35
N ASP A 162 6.94 -13.24 6.16
CA ASP A 162 6.72 -14.38 7.05
C ASP A 162 6.46 -13.90 8.49
N LEU A 163 7.02 -12.76 8.88
CA LEU A 163 6.98 -12.25 10.25
C LEU A 163 5.99 -11.11 10.46
N ASP A 164 5.79 -10.24 9.46
CA ASP A 164 5.09 -8.97 9.66
C ASP A 164 3.75 -8.89 8.93
N LYS A 165 3.39 -9.91 8.15
CA LYS A 165 2.17 -9.90 7.33
C LYS A 165 0.90 -9.69 8.17
N GLU A 166 0.80 -10.34 9.33
CA GLU A 166 -0.34 -10.17 10.24
C GLU A 166 -0.40 -8.75 10.81
N TYR A 167 0.76 -8.21 11.23
CA TYR A 167 0.86 -6.85 11.74
C TYR A 167 0.52 -5.79 10.68
N LEU A 168 0.97 -5.98 9.44
CA LEU A 168 0.58 -5.12 8.31
C LEU A 168 -0.93 -5.24 8.03
N GLY A 169 -1.52 -6.42 8.20
CA GLY A 169 -2.98 -6.61 8.10
C GLY A 169 -3.75 -5.86 9.20
N PHE A 170 -3.23 -5.88 10.44
CA PHE A 170 -3.76 -5.11 11.55
C PHE A 170 -3.72 -3.60 11.26
N GLN A 171 -2.58 -3.07 10.81
CA GLN A 171 -2.45 -1.66 10.44
C GLN A 171 -3.35 -1.27 9.25
N MET A 172 -3.55 -2.20 8.30
CA MET A 172 -4.49 -2.01 7.20
C MET A 172 -5.92 -1.82 7.71
N LYS A 173 -6.36 -2.63 8.68
CA LYS A 173 -7.69 -2.52 9.30
C LYS A 173 -7.84 -1.20 10.05
N ASN A 174 -6.84 -0.80 10.85
CA ASN A 174 -6.87 0.45 11.62
C ASN A 174 -7.06 1.67 10.72
N ILE A 175 -6.26 1.78 9.65
CA ILE A 175 -6.36 2.89 8.70
C ILE A 175 -7.67 2.86 7.89
N ASN A 176 -8.21 1.67 7.63
CA ASN A 176 -9.54 1.56 7.03
C ASN A 176 -10.63 2.11 7.97
N LEU A 177 -10.59 1.77 9.26
CA LEU A 177 -11.55 2.28 10.25
C LEU A 177 -11.44 3.80 10.43
N LEU A 178 -10.22 4.33 10.54
CA LEU A 178 -9.99 5.76 10.78
C LEU A 178 -10.32 6.65 9.58
N PHE A 179 -10.06 6.18 8.35
CA PHE A 179 -10.07 7.04 7.16
C PHE A 179 -10.90 6.50 5.98
N GLY A 180 -11.52 5.33 6.13
CA GLY A 180 -12.20 4.64 5.02
C GLY A 180 -11.27 4.26 3.87
N LEU A 181 -9.95 4.17 4.13
CA LEU A 181 -8.96 3.90 3.09
C LEU A 181 -8.73 2.40 2.92
N GLU A 182 -8.85 1.94 1.67
CA GLU A 182 -8.47 0.57 1.32
C GLU A 182 -6.96 0.47 1.08
N GLY A 183 -6.27 -0.20 1.99
CA GLY A 183 -4.87 -0.61 1.82
C GLY A 183 -4.74 -1.86 0.96
N LYS A 184 -3.55 -2.08 0.39
CA LYS A 184 -3.20 -3.32 -0.31
C LYS A 184 -1.82 -3.79 0.12
N ILE A 185 -1.70 -5.09 0.39
CA ILE A 185 -0.41 -5.74 0.70
C ILE A 185 0.18 -6.31 -0.59
N PHE A 186 1.38 -5.88 -0.93
CA PHE A 186 2.12 -6.33 -2.11
C PHE A 186 3.32 -7.16 -1.68
N LYS A 187 3.47 -8.36 -2.21
CA LYS A 187 4.72 -9.14 -2.07
C LYS A 187 5.68 -8.74 -3.18
N ARG A 188 6.93 -8.43 -2.84
CA ARG A 188 7.98 -8.16 -3.83
C ARG A 188 8.50 -9.48 -4.40
N THR A 189 8.53 -9.60 -5.72
CA THR A 189 9.04 -10.77 -6.43
C THR A 189 10.46 -11.12 -5.97
N ASN A 190 10.74 -12.41 -5.79
CA ASN A 190 12.06 -12.94 -5.40
C ASN A 190 12.62 -12.36 -4.09
N SER A 191 11.76 -11.95 -3.16
CA SER A 191 12.21 -11.53 -1.82
C SER A 191 11.19 -11.91 -0.75
N LYS A 192 11.64 -11.95 0.50
CA LYS A 192 10.78 -12.05 1.68
C LYS A 192 10.21 -10.69 2.10
N SER A 193 10.14 -9.72 1.20
CA SER A 193 9.61 -8.39 1.51
C SER A 193 8.14 -8.27 1.07
N VAL A 194 7.32 -7.73 1.97
CA VAL A 194 5.95 -7.29 1.71
C VAL A 194 5.81 -5.81 2.03
N GLU A 195 4.86 -5.16 1.38
CA GLU A 195 4.57 -3.75 1.61
C GLU A 195 3.07 -3.54 1.69
N LEU A 196 2.60 -2.97 2.81
CA LEU A 196 1.28 -2.36 2.88
C LEU A 196 1.35 -1.01 2.16
N ARG A 197 0.41 -0.73 1.25
CA ARG A 197 0.34 0.56 0.56
C ARG A 197 -1.09 1.10 0.50
N PHE A 198 -1.22 2.37 0.85
CA PHE A 198 -2.42 3.18 0.65
C PHE A 198 -2.17 4.20 -0.46
N ASN A 199 -3.05 4.24 -1.46
CA ASN A 199 -2.92 5.12 -2.61
C ASN A 199 -3.87 6.33 -2.52
N SER A 200 -3.61 7.24 -1.59
CA SER A 200 -4.37 8.48 -1.39
C SER A 200 -3.44 9.70 -1.30
N LYS A 201 -3.64 10.67 -2.19
CA LYS A 201 -2.94 11.96 -2.15
C LYS A 201 -3.24 12.71 -0.84
N ARG A 202 -4.50 12.73 -0.42
CA ARG A 202 -4.94 13.37 0.83
C ARG A 202 -4.26 12.72 2.05
N PHE A 203 -4.05 11.40 2.02
CA PHE A 203 -3.39 10.70 3.13
C PHE A 203 -1.90 11.01 3.18
N CYS A 204 -1.23 11.08 2.02
CA CYS A 204 0.14 11.58 1.97
C CYS A 204 0.24 13.00 2.52
N GLU A 205 -0.64 13.90 2.09
CA GLU A 205 -0.69 15.28 2.59
C GLU A 205 -0.94 15.32 4.10
N PHE A 206 -1.85 14.50 4.63
CA PHE A 206 -2.05 14.35 6.07
C PHE A 206 -0.76 13.94 6.82
N MET A 207 -0.05 12.92 6.34
CA MET A 207 1.21 12.47 6.96
C MET A 207 2.31 13.54 6.92
N ILE A 208 2.35 14.36 5.87
CA ILE A 208 3.34 15.43 5.72
C ILE A 208 2.94 16.64 6.57
N ASP A 209 1.71 17.13 6.40
CA ASP A 209 1.27 18.41 6.94
C ASP A 209 1.10 18.34 8.46
N ARG A 210 0.56 17.23 8.99
CA ARG A 210 0.31 17.08 10.42
C ARG A 210 1.53 16.56 11.18
N PHE A 211 2.15 15.51 10.67
CA PHE A 211 3.24 14.83 11.38
C PHE A 211 4.65 15.23 10.90
N GLY A 212 4.76 16.05 9.85
CA GLY A 212 6.04 16.59 9.39
C GLY A 212 6.94 15.56 8.71
N PHE A 213 6.39 14.45 8.20
CA PHE A 213 7.23 13.42 7.58
C PHE A 213 7.81 13.88 6.24
N PRO A 214 9.15 13.79 6.04
CA PRO A 214 9.78 14.25 4.81
C PRO A 214 9.46 13.34 3.64
N LYS A 215 9.40 13.91 2.43
CA LYS A 215 9.43 13.13 1.20
C LYS A 215 10.86 12.64 0.95
N GLY A 216 11.04 11.33 0.77
CA GLY A 216 12.36 10.73 0.51
C GLY A 216 12.99 10.12 1.76
N VAL A 217 14.30 10.34 1.94
CA VAL A 217 15.07 9.70 3.02
C VAL A 217 14.66 10.27 4.38
N LYS A 218 14.07 9.42 5.23
CA LYS A 218 13.66 9.78 6.61
C LYS A 218 14.64 9.28 7.69
N THR A 219 15.48 8.31 7.37
CA THR A 219 16.19 7.46 8.35
C THR A 219 17.00 8.22 9.40
N TYR A 220 17.62 9.33 9.03
CA TYR A 220 18.52 10.09 9.91
C TYR A 220 17.81 11.19 10.70
N THR A 221 16.64 11.64 10.24
CA THR A 221 15.95 12.83 10.77
C THR A 221 14.58 12.52 11.35
N VAL A 222 14.07 11.30 11.17
CA VAL A 222 12.78 10.88 11.69
C VAL A 222 12.75 11.03 13.21
N LYS A 223 11.61 11.49 13.72
CA LYS A 223 11.33 11.71 15.13
C LYS A 223 9.86 11.42 15.41
N ILE A 224 9.51 11.19 16.67
CA ILE A 224 8.10 11.18 17.09
C ILE A 224 7.57 12.62 16.96
N PRO A 225 6.43 12.85 16.28
CA PRO A 225 5.83 14.17 16.17
C PRO A 225 5.54 14.80 17.53
N GLU A 226 5.76 16.11 17.66
CA GLU A 226 5.56 16.84 18.92
C GLU A 226 4.11 16.77 19.41
N GLU A 227 3.14 16.72 18.49
CA GLU A 227 1.72 16.57 18.82
C GLU A 227 1.47 15.28 19.60
N ILE A 228 2.11 14.17 19.20
CA ILE A 228 2.01 12.89 19.91
C ILE A 228 2.81 12.97 21.20
N LEU A 229 4.04 13.47 21.15
CA LEU A 229 4.95 13.50 22.31
C LEU A 229 4.41 14.31 23.51
N ASN A 230 3.65 15.37 23.22
CA ASN A 230 3.04 16.24 24.21
C ASN A 230 1.57 15.87 24.55
N SER A 231 1.08 14.74 24.04
CA SER A 231 -0.27 14.25 24.29
C SER A 231 -0.35 13.33 25.51
N GLU A 232 -1.52 12.72 25.73
CA GLU A 232 -1.72 11.72 26.79
C GLU A 232 -0.76 10.53 26.65
N GLU A 233 -0.33 9.97 27.79
CA GLU A 233 0.67 8.91 27.85
C GLU A 233 0.29 7.69 26.99
N LYS A 234 -1.00 7.33 26.94
CA LYS A 234 -1.52 6.22 26.12
C LYS A 234 -1.19 6.37 24.63
N PHE A 235 -1.25 7.59 24.10
CA PHE A 235 -0.97 7.88 22.68
C PHE A 235 0.53 7.82 22.39
N VAL A 236 1.35 8.34 23.30
CA VAL A 236 2.81 8.21 23.24
C VAL A 236 3.21 6.73 23.27
N PHE A 237 2.64 5.96 24.18
CA PHE A 237 2.90 4.53 24.30
C PHE A 237 2.42 3.74 23.09
N ALA A 238 1.30 4.10 22.48
CA ALA A 238 0.87 3.48 21.23
C ALA A 238 1.86 3.76 20.09
N ALA A 239 2.37 4.98 19.95
CA ALA A 239 3.42 5.29 18.97
C ALA A 239 4.72 4.50 19.24
N ILE A 240 5.12 4.37 20.50
CA ILE A 240 6.28 3.54 20.87
C ILE A 240 6.04 2.07 20.55
N ARG A 241 4.84 1.54 20.80
CA ARG A 241 4.45 0.18 20.41
C ARG A 241 4.70 -0.05 18.92
N GLY A 242 4.21 0.87 18.08
CA GLY A 242 4.40 0.82 16.63
C GLY A 242 5.87 0.80 16.20
N ILE A 243 6.70 1.65 16.81
CA ILE A 243 8.15 1.70 16.52
C ILE A 243 8.83 0.37 16.88
N PHE A 244 8.52 -0.18 18.06
CA PHE A 244 9.14 -1.43 18.51
C PHE A 244 8.59 -2.66 17.78
N ASP A 245 7.40 -2.60 17.22
CA ASP A 245 6.84 -3.66 16.39
C ASP A 245 7.40 -3.72 14.97
N THR A 246 8.03 -2.62 14.50
CA THR A 246 8.74 -2.57 13.22
C THR A 246 10.24 -2.75 13.36
N ASP A 247 10.91 -1.89 14.14
CA ASP A 247 12.37 -1.86 14.25
C ASP A 247 12.88 -2.54 15.52
N GLY A 248 12.01 -2.73 16.51
CA GLY A 248 12.36 -3.35 17.79
C GLY A 248 12.23 -4.87 17.77
N CYS A 249 12.82 -5.49 18.79
CA CYS A 249 12.67 -6.90 19.05
C CYS A 249 12.66 -7.24 20.55
N VAL A 250 12.07 -8.38 20.88
CA VAL A 250 12.26 -9.03 22.18
C VAL A 250 13.28 -10.16 22.01
N PHE A 251 14.44 -9.99 22.63
CA PHE A 251 15.52 -10.96 22.66
C PHE A 251 15.54 -11.71 23.99
N LEU A 252 15.81 -13.02 23.94
CA LEU A 252 15.98 -13.84 25.13
C LEU A 252 17.44 -14.25 25.28
N ASP A 253 18.12 -13.69 26.26
CA ASP A 253 19.51 -14.00 26.56
C ASP A 253 19.60 -15.34 27.29
N ARG A 254 20.30 -16.30 26.66
CA ARG A 254 20.41 -17.70 27.12
C ARG A 254 21.79 -18.03 27.68
N ARG A 255 22.60 -17.03 28.04
CA ARG A 255 23.89 -17.28 28.68
C ARG A 255 23.70 -18.10 29.97
N LYS A 256 24.62 -19.04 30.22
CA LYS A 256 24.58 -20.00 31.34
C LYS A 256 24.47 -19.34 32.73
N ILE A 257 24.89 -18.08 32.85
CA ILE A 257 24.75 -17.30 34.09
C ILE A 257 23.29 -17.08 34.50
N TYR A 258 22.36 -17.13 33.54
CA TYR A 258 20.94 -16.99 33.81
C TYR A 258 20.29 -18.36 33.99
N LYS A 259 19.54 -18.54 35.10
CA LYS A 259 18.78 -19.77 35.38
C LYS A 259 17.66 -20.04 34.38
N LYS A 260 17.13 -18.98 33.75
CA LYS A 260 16.09 -19.00 32.72
C LYS A 260 16.45 -17.96 31.64
N PRO A 261 15.97 -18.10 30.39
CA PRO A 261 16.21 -17.09 29.36
C PRO A 261 15.82 -15.69 29.85
N TYR A 262 16.77 -14.76 29.81
CA TYR A 262 16.60 -13.41 30.37
C TYR A 262 16.10 -12.45 29.28
N PRO A 263 14.88 -11.90 29.40
CA PRO A 263 14.31 -11.09 28.33
C PRO A 263 14.93 -9.70 28.26
N ARG A 264 15.06 -9.21 27.04
CA ARG A 264 15.52 -7.87 26.70
C ARG A 264 14.64 -7.33 25.59
N ILE A 265 14.02 -6.18 25.81
CA ILE A 265 13.38 -5.42 24.74
C ILE A 265 14.47 -4.52 24.18
N SER A 266 14.76 -4.63 22.88
CA SER A 266 15.88 -3.94 22.24
C SER A 266 15.40 -3.24 20.98
N LEU A 267 15.91 -2.03 20.76
CA LEU A 267 15.69 -1.24 19.55
C LEU A 267 17.02 -0.64 19.10
N GLN A 268 17.30 -0.75 17.81
CA GLN A 268 18.48 -0.15 17.18
C GLN A 268 18.05 0.84 16.10
N ILE A 269 18.49 2.09 16.21
CA ILE A 269 18.04 3.19 15.34
C ILE A 269 19.19 4.13 15.00
N VAL A 270 19.17 4.66 13.78
CA VAL A 270 20.21 5.57 13.30
C VAL A 270 19.91 7.02 13.64
N SER A 271 18.63 7.42 13.69
CA SER A 271 18.23 8.77 14.09
C SER A 271 18.56 9.03 15.56
N LYS A 272 19.52 9.93 15.80
CA LYS A 272 19.88 10.41 17.13
C LYS A 272 18.70 11.08 17.84
N ASN A 273 17.93 11.89 17.12
CA ASN A 273 16.77 12.61 17.67
C ASN A 273 15.70 11.65 18.17
N LEU A 274 15.40 10.60 17.37
CA LEU A 274 14.45 9.57 17.79
C LEU A 274 14.96 8.81 19.03
N ALA A 275 16.27 8.50 19.08
CA ALA A 275 16.87 7.82 20.21
C ALA A 275 16.79 8.65 21.51
N GLU A 276 17.01 9.95 21.41
CA GLU A 276 16.89 10.86 22.55
C GLU A 276 15.45 10.98 23.03
N GLN A 277 14.48 11.15 22.12
CA GLN A 277 13.06 11.19 22.47
C GLN A 277 12.61 9.90 23.17
N LEU A 278 12.94 8.74 22.60
CA LEU A 278 12.59 7.44 23.18
C LEU A 278 13.22 7.22 24.54
N PHE A 279 14.50 7.59 24.72
CA PHE A 279 15.17 7.50 26.01
C PHE A 279 14.47 8.36 27.05
N VAL A 280 14.21 9.65 26.75
CA VAL A 280 13.57 10.58 27.69
C VAL A 280 12.18 10.08 28.10
N VAL A 281 11.37 9.62 27.15
CA VAL A 281 10.01 9.14 27.45
C VAL A 281 10.06 7.85 28.24
N LEU A 282 10.82 6.85 27.79
CA LEU A 282 10.84 5.54 28.42
C LEU A 282 11.47 5.60 29.82
N SER A 283 12.49 6.44 30.05
CA SER A 283 13.14 6.58 31.35
C SER A 283 12.23 7.14 32.46
N ARG A 284 11.06 7.72 32.11
CA ARG A 284 10.04 8.12 33.11
C ARG A 284 9.42 6.92 33.82
N THR A 285 9.40 5.77 33.14
CA THR A 285 8.60 4.61 33.55
C THR A 285 9.41 3.32 33.62
N PHE A 286 10.47 3.18 32.84
CA PHE A 286 11.27 1.97 32.71
C PHE A 286 12.72 2.19 33.09
N SER A 287 13.40 1.11 33.47
CA SER A 287 14.85 1.11 33.62
C SER A 287 15.49 0.91 32.25
N VAL A 288 15.81 2.02 31.59
CA VAL A 288 16.28 2.07 30.21
C VAL A 288 17.80 2.19 30.15
N TYR A 289 18.42 1.37 29.32
CA TYR A 289 19.82 1.45 28.94
C TYR A 289 19.90 2.03 27.53
N LYS A 290 20.80 3.00 27.32
CA LYS A 290 21.12 3.50 25.99
C LYS A 290 22.61 3.45 25.72
N GLY A 291 22.97 3.34 24.45
CA GLY A 291 24.35 3.50 24.03
C GLY A 291 24.47 3.71 22.53
N PHE A 292 25.70 3.68 22.05
CA PHE A 292 26.03 3.88 20.65
C PHE A 292 26.88 2.72 20.15
N ASN A 293 26.46 2.13 19.04
CA ASN A 293 27.21 1.10 18.34
C ASN A 293 27.99 1.77 17.20
N ALA A 294 29.31 1.93 17.41
CA ALA A 294 30.19 2.60 16.46
C ALA A 294 30.34 1.86 15.12
N SER A 295 30.28 0.52 15.10
CA SER A 295 30.42 -0.22 13.84
C SER A 295 29.18 -0.11 12.95
N ARG A 296 28.00 0.00 13.56
CA ARG A 296 26.72 0.19 12.85
C ARG A 296 26.29 1.64 12.72
N GLN A 297 27.04 2.59 13.29
CA GLN A 297 26.73 4.02 13.34
C GLN A 297 25.28 4.28 13.79
N SER A 298 24.89 3.62 14.89
CA SER A 298 23.50 3.57 15.35
C SER A 298 23.41 3.62 16.86
N HIS A 299 22.35 4.20 17.37
CA HIS A 299 21.98 4.17 18.78
C HIS A 299 21.21 2.89 19.12
N TYR A 300 21.36 2.42 20.34
CA TYR A 300 20.51 1.35 20.87
C TYR A 300 19.83 1.78 22.15
N ILE A 301 18.61 1.27 22.35
CA ILE A 301 17.80 1.44 23.55
C ILE A 301 17.36 0.05 23.99
N GLU A 302 17.61 -0.28 25.26
CA GLU A 302 17.27 -1.58 25.81
C GLU A 302 16.58 -1.47 27.17
N VAL A 303 15.60 -2.35 27.38
CA VAL A 303 14.89 -2.54 28.64
C VAL A 303 15.06 -3.99 29.06
N TYR A 304 15.62 -4.21 30.25
CA TYR A 304 16.09 -5.50 30.70
C TYR A 304 15.22 -6.14 31.78
N GLY A 305 15.06 -7.45 31.70
CA GLY A 305 14.55 -8.27 32.78
C GLY A 305 13.04 -8.48 32.76
N ILE A 306 12.63 -9.52 33.49
CA ILE A 306 11.27 -10.03 33.43
C ILE A 306 10.24 -9.05 34.01
N GLU A 307 10.59 -8.31 35.07
CA GLU A 307 9.70 -7.32 35.69
C GLU A 307 9.45 -6.14 34.76
N GLN A 308 10.49 -5.66 34.08
CA GLN A 308 10.38 -4.60 33.10
C GLN A 308 9.59 -5.08 31.87
N LEU A 309 9.79 -6.31 31.41
CA LEU A 309 8.97 -6.90 30.34
C LEU A 309 7.49 -6.97 30.76
N GLN A 310 7.18 -7.42 31.98
CA GLN A 310 5.80 -7.46 32.47
C GLN A 310 5.19 -6.06 32.56
N LYS A 311 5.96 -5.07 33.03
CA LYS A 311 5.53 -3.66 33.04
C LYS A 311 5.29 -3.15 31.62
N TRP A 312 6.17 -3.49 30.68
CA TRP A 312 6.04 -3.14 29.27
C TRP A 312 4.75 -3.69 28.71
N MET A 313 4.46 -4.98 28.95
CA MET A 313 3.25 -5.63 28.44
C MET A 313 1.95 -5.01 28.97
N ARG A 314 1.95 -4.44 30.18
CA ARG A 314 0.79 -3.76 30.75
C ARG A 314 0.58 -2.34 30.23
N LEU A 315 1.66 -1.61 29.96
CA LEU A 315 1.59 -0.19 29.62
C LEU A 315 1.65 0.06 28.12
N ILE A 316 2.61 -0.58 27.44
CA ILE A 316 2.87 -0.42 26.02
C ILE A 316 2.35 -1.63 25.26
N GLY A 317 2.81 -2.84 25.58
CA GLY A 317 2.45 -4.07 24.86
C GLY A 317 3.19 -4.23 23.53
N PHE A 318 2.74 -5.22 22.76
CA PHE A 318 3.12 -5.44 21.36
C PHE A 318 1.88 -5.88 20.59
N SER A 319 1.81 -5.47 19.33
CA SER A 319 0.79 -5.85 18.36
C SER A 319 1.37 -6.78 17.29
N ASN A 320 2.69 -6.80 17.09
CA ASN A 320 3.33 -7.72 16.17
C ASN A 320 3.51 -9.10 16.81
N GLU A 321 2.89 -10.09 16.20
CA GLU A 321 2.89 -11.49 16.64
C GLU A 321 4.32 -12.06 16.80
N ARG A 322 5.31 -11.58 16.03
CA ARG A 322 6.70 -11.99 16.18
C ARG A 322 7.26 -11.67 17.57
N ASN A 323 6.92 -10.50 18.12
CA ASN A 323 7.37 -10.05 19.43
C ASN A 323 6.56 -10.76 20.51
N LEU A 324 5.25 -10.89 20.31
CA LEU A 324 4.37 -11.62 21.23
C LEU A 324 4.83 -13.08 21.42
N ARG A 325 5.25 -13.78 20.37
CA ARG A 325 5.83 -15.14 20.49
C ARG A 325 7.03 -15.18 21.43
N LYS A 326 7.93 -14.20 21.35
CA LYS A 326 9.10 -14.10 22.24
C LYS A 326 8.73 -13.77 23.67
N VAL A 327 7.70 -12.96 23.88
CA VAL A 327 7.15 -12.70 25.23
C VAL A 327 6.56 -13.96 25.85
N ARG A 328 5.84 -14.78 25.06
CA ARG A 328 5.32 -16.08 25.52
C ARG A 328 6.44 -17.03 25.92
N GLU A 329 7.49 -17.14 25.11
CA GLU A 329 8.69 -17.93 25.42
C GLU A 329 9.35 -17.48 26.74
N ALA A 330 9.39 -16.17 27.03
CA ALA A 330 9.99 -15.62 28.25
C ALA A 330 9.18 -15.92 29.52
N SER A 331 7.85 -15.98 29.41
CA SER A 331 6.94 -16.00 30.55
C SER A 331 6.57 -17.42 31.02
N GLY A 332 6.80 -18.44 30.18
CA GLY A 332 6.31 -19.80 30.39
C GLY A 332 4.80 -19.91 30.10
N GLU A 333 4.36 -21.04 29.52
CA GLU A 333 2.99 -21.21 28.99
C GLU A 333 1.87 -20.92 30.01
N THR A 334 2.09 -21.18 31.31
CA THR A 334 1.04 -21.05 32.34
C THR A 334 0.74 -19.62 32.77
N ARG A 335 1.74 -18.71 32.81
CA ARG A 335 1.55 -17.26 33.13
C ARG A 335 1.16 -16.41 31.91
N THR A 336 1.18 -17.03 30.75
CA THR A 336 0.96 -16.38 29.45
C THR A 336 -0.51 -16.02 29.22
N ARG A 337 -1.46 -16.81 29.77
CA ARG A 337 -2.89 -16.48 29.69
C ARG A 337 -3.23 -15.17 30.40
N ASP A 338 -2.76 -14.96 31.63
CA ASP A 338 -3.09 -13.75 32.40
C ASP A 338 -2.55 -12.46 31.77
N LEU A 339 -1.32 -12.51 31.20
CA LEU A 339 -0.67 -11.38 30.52
C LEU A 339 -1.30 -11.06 29.14
N LEU A 340 -1.74 -12.09 28.42
CA LEU A 340 -2.41 -11.90 27.13
C LEU A 340 -3.87 -11.48 27.31
N ILE A 341 -4.56 -11.98 28.34
CA ILE A 341 -5.93 -11.55 28.70
C ILE A 341 -5.95 -10.05 29.02
N THR A 342 -4.93 -9.51 29.71
CA THR A 342 -4.87 -8.06 29.97
C THR A 342 -4.70 -7.22 28.70
N ASN A 343 -4.00 -7.73 27.68
CA ASN A 343 -3.90 -7.06 26.39
C ASN A 343 -5.15 -7.27 25.52
N GLN A 344 -5.70 -8.49 25.45
CA GLN A 344 -6.93 -8.81 24.70
C GLN A 344 -8.16 -8.08 25.24
N LEU A 345 -8.26 -7.84 26.55
CA LEU A 345 -9.35 -7.08 27.14
C LEU A 345 -9.34 -5.59 26.70
N ARG A 346 -8.17 -5.00 26.41
CA ARG A 346 -8.12 -3.69 25.74
C ARG A 346 -8.60 -3.74 24.29
N TYR A 347 -8.40 -4.86 23.61
CA TYR A 347 -8.80 -5.04 22.20
C TYR A 347 -10.29 -5.35 22.01
N TYR A 348 -10.99 -5.92 22.99
CA TYR A 348 -12.42 -6.21 22.91
C TYR A 348 -13.32 -5.07 23.43
N CYS A 349 -12.87 -4.26 24.39
CA CYS A 349 -13.65 -3.11 24.85
C CYS A 349 -13.72 -1.94 23.85
N ALA A 350 -12.93 -1.97 22.77
CA ALA A 350 -12.97 -0.96 21.69
C ALA A 350 -13.85 -1.37 20.48
N THR A 351 -14.46 -2.56 20.51
CA THR A 351 -15.33 -3.05 19.42
C THR A 351 -16.82 -3.07 19.76
N GLU A 352 -17.21 -2.67 20.97
CA GLU A 352 -18.61 -2.63 21.44
C GLU A 352 -19.04 -1.24 21.96
N ALA A 353 -18.45 -0.15 21.46
CA ALA A 353 -18.90 1.22 21.75
C ALA A 353 -19.20 2.01 20.47
#